data_AF-A0AAP0W813-F1
#
_entry.id   AF-A0AAP0W813-F1
#
_cell.length_a   1.000
_cell.length_b   1.000
_cell.length_c   1.000
_cell.angle_alpha   90.00
_cell.angle_beta   90.00
_cell.angle_gamma   90.00
#
_symmetry.space_group_name_H-M   'P 1'
#
loop_
_entity.id
_entity.type
_entity.pdbx_description
1 polymer ?
#
loop_
_entity_poly.entity_id
_entity_poly.type
_entity_poly.pdbx_seq_one_letter_code
_entity_poly.pdbx_strand_id
1 'polypeptide(L)'
;MEINISFPEIGSRMQWSDKVEDGDVIGGMQFIKKISSKIKVSKLNGVHPSVELVTHYTEDFDPSVSFSEFEARASEHIKNILSGLNVPA
;
A
#
# COMPACT_ATOMS: atom_id res chain seq x y z
N MET A 1 6.72 -18.82 6.72
CA MET A 1 6.66 -17.45 6.20
C MET A 1 6.18 -16.53 7.30
N GLU A 2 6.89 -15.42 7.52
CA GLU A 2 6.57 -14.42 8.54
C GLU A 2 6.40 -13.06 7.84
N ILE A 3 5.26 -12.39 8.03
CA ILE A 3 4.99 -11.05 7.48
C ILE A 3 5.06 -10.06 8.63
N ASN A 4 5.92 -9.05 8.49
CA ASN A 4 6.04 -7.95 9.42
C ASN A 4 5.61 -6.67 8.73
N ILE A 5 4.50 -6.08 9.16
CA ILE A 5 4.00 -4.79 8.66
C ILE A 5 4.44 -3.73 9.66
N SER A 6 5.24 -2.77 9.19
CA SER A 6 5.68 -1.64 10.02
C SER A 6 4.54 -0.68 10.29
N PHE A 7 4.62 0.06 11.39
CA PHE A 7 3.68 1.14 11.67
C PHE A 7 3.57 2.08 10.47
N PRO A 8 2.35 2.48 10.10
CA PRO A 8 2.11 3.28 8.92
C PRO A 8 2.55 4.71 9.14
N GLU A 9 3.18 5.27 8.11
CA GLU A 9 3.57 6.67 8.02
C GLU A 9 2.49 7.43 7.25
N ILE A 10 2.13 8.62 7.75
CA ILE A 10 1.20 9.52 7.05
C ILE A 10 2.00 10.45 6.16
N GLY A 11 1.63 10.51 4.89
CA GLY A 11 2.18 11.42 3.89
C GLY A 11 1.09 12.16 3.13
N SER A 12 1.50 12.94 2.13
CA SER A 12 0.58 13.65 1.24
C SER A 12 1.14 13.66 -0.18
N ARG A 13 0.28 13.60 -1.19
CA ARG A 13 0.62 13.94 -2.58
C ARG A 13 -0.21 15.10 -3.08
N MET A 14 0.37 15.89 -3.98
CA MET A 14 -0.36 16.87 -4.76
C MET A 14 -1.04 16.15 -5.94
N GLN A 15 -2.32 16.41 -6.14
CA GLN A 15 -3.06 15.95 -7.31
C GLN A 15 -3.81 17.15 -7.91
N TRP A 16 -3.61 17.37 -9.21
CA TRP A 16 -4.47 18.27 -9.96
C TRP A 16 -5.83 17.61 -10.17
N SER A 17 -6.89 18.32 -9.82
CA SER A 17 -8.26 17.87 -10.05
C SER A 17 -9.02 18.95 -10.77
N ASP A 18 -9.72 18.56 -11.82
CA ASP A 18 -10.65 19.42 -12.50
C ASP A 18 -12.01 19.31 -11.82
N LYS A 19 -12.62 20.45 -11.49
CA LYS A 19 -14.03 20.53 -11.08
C LYS A 19 -14.80 21.28 -12.15
N VAL A 20 -16.01 20.83 -12.45
CA VAL A 20 -16.92 21.57 -13.33
C VAL A 20 -17.85 22.38 -12.45
N GLU A 21 -17.76 23.70 -12.53
CA GLU A 21 -18.64 24.65 -11.84
C GLU A 21 -19.32 25.51 -12.91
N ASP A 22 -20.65 25.52 -12.94
CA ASP A 22 -21.46 26.30 -13.89
C ASP A 22 -21.08 26.18 -15.38
N GLY A 23 -20.55 25.01 -15.79
CA GLY A 23 -20.14 24.74 -17.17
C GLY A 23 -18.70 25.11 -17.52
N ASP A 24 -17.98 25.75 -16.59
CA ASP A 24 -16.54 26.01 -16.70
C ASP A 24 -15.74 24.92 -15.97
N VAL A 25 -14.61 24.52 -16.57
CA VAL A 25 -13.65 23.60 -15.94
C VAL A 25 -12.69 24.44 -15.10
N ILE A 26 -12.88 24.41 -13.78
CA ILE A 26 -12.00 25.07 -12.82
C ILE A 26 -11.09 23.99 -12.22
N GLY A 27 -9.82 24.01 -12.64
CA GLY A 27 -8.78 23.12 -12.11
C GLY A 27 -8.16 23.69 -10.83
N GLY A 28 -7.91 22.82 -9.87
CA GLY A 28 -7.28 23.18 -8.60
C GLY A 28 -6.30 22.13 -8.10
N MET A 29 -5.27 22.59 -7.40
CA MET A 29 -4.32 21.74 -6.70
C MET A 29 -4.97 21.20 -5.42
N GLN A 30 -5.16 19.90 -5.33
CA GLN A 30 -5.62 19.22 -4.11
C GLN A 30 -4.49 18.45 -3.45
N PHE A 31 -4.50 18.41 -2.12
CA PHE A 31 -3.60 17.57 -1.34
C PHE A 31 -4.36 16.33 -0.88
N ILE A 32 -3.92 15.17 -1.36
CA ILE A 32 -4.46 13.89 -0.92
C ILE A 32 -3.54 13.32 0.15
N LYS A 33 -4.09 13.13 1.34
CA LYS A 33 -3.41 12.42 2.43
C LYS A 33 -3.29 10.95 2.06
N LYS A 34 -2.14 10.37 2.37
CA LYS A 34 -1.85 8.96 2.15
C LYS A 34 -1.33 8.33 3.43
N ILE A 35 -1.53 7.03 3.52
CA ILE A 35 -0.98 6.19 4.56
C ILE A 35 -0.13 5.11 3.89
N SER A 36 1.11 4.94 4.37
CA SER A 36 2.06 3.99 3.79
C SER A 36 2.74 3.15 4.84
N SER A 37 2.85 1.85 4.62
CA SER A 37 3.62 0.94 5.46
C SER A 37 4.66 0.20 4.66
N LYS A 38 5.83 0.06 5.26
CA LYS A 38 6.84 -0.90 4.80
C LYS A 38 6.44 -2.29 5.29
N ILE A 39 6.42 -3.25 4.36
CA ILE A 39 6.13 -4.65 4.65
C ILE A 39 7.37 -5.47 4.38
N LYS A 40 7.79 -6.25 5.36
CA LYS A 40 8.91 -7.17 5.28
C LYS A 40 8.41 -8.60 5.41
N VAL A 41 8.68 -9.43 4.42
CA VAL A 41 8.40 -10.87 4.45
C VAL A 41 9.72 -11.62 4.61
N SER A 42 9.82 -12.35 5.71
CA SER A 42 10.97 -13.19 6.06
C SER A 42 10.63 -14.66 5.80
N LYS A 43 11.64 -15.44 5.38
CA LYS A 43 11.55 -16.90 5.19
C LYS A 43 10.44 -17.30 4.19
N LEU A 44 10.60 -16.90 2.93
CA LEU A 44 9.83 -17.47 1.82
C LEU A 44 10.20 -18.95 1.70
N ASN A 45 9.26 -19.85 2.02
CA ASN A 45 9.48 -21.28 1.88
C ASN A 45 9.59 -21.63 0.39
N GLY A 46 10.60 -22.41 0.00
CA GLY A 46 10.84 -22.81 -1.39
C GLY A 46 11.84 -21.96 -2.17
N VAL A 47 12.27 -20.80 -1.67
CA VAL A 47 13.34 -20.01 -2.31
C VAL A 47 14.67 -20.29 -1.62
N HIS A 48 15.64 -20.83 -2.35
CA HIS A 48 17.05 -20.88 -1.93
C HIS A 48 17.90 -20.00 -2.86
N PRO A 49 18.71 -19.06 -2.35
CA PRO A 49 18.92 -18.72 -0.93
C PRO A 49 17.69 -18.05 -0.29
N SER A 50 17.67 -17.94 1.04
CA SER A 50 16.60 -17.23 1.75
C SER A 50 16.54 -15.77 1.29
N VAL A 51 15.51 -15.44 0.49
CA VAL A 51 15.27 -14.06 0.02
C VAL A 51 14.32 -13.38 0.99
N GLU A 52 14.71 -12.20 1.47
CA GLU A 52 13.82 -11.29 2.16
C GLU A 52 13.10 -10.42 1.14
N LEU A 53 11.76 -10.43 1.14
CA LEU A 53 10.99 -9.52 0.31
C LEU A 53 10.64 -8.27 1.13
N VAL A 54 11.05 -7.11 0.64
CA VAL A 54 10.67 -5.82 1.20
C VAL A 54 9.84 -5.09 0.16
N THR A 55 8.64 -4.67 0.56
CA THR A 55 7.76 -3.89 -0.31
C THR A 55 7.08 -2.78 0.48
N HIS A 56 6.44 -1.86 -0.23
CA HIS A 56 5.73 -0.73 0.31
C HIS A 56 4.27 -0.83 -0.11
N TYR A 57 3.37 -0.76 0.88
CA TYR A 57 1.95 -0.63 0.65
C TYR A 57 1.54 0.82 0.92
N THR A 58 0.75 1.40 0.03
CA THR A 58 0.28 2.78 0.15
C THR A 58 -1.16 2.87 -0.31
N GLU A 59 -2.02 3.46 0.52
CA GLU A 59 -3.40 3.79 0.16
C GLU A 59 -3.72 5.24 0.53
N ASP A 60 -4.83 5.77 -0.01
CA ASP A 60 -5.31 7.09 0.38
C ASP A 60 -5.82 7.02 1.83
N PHE A 61 -5.51 8.05 2.62
CA PHE A 61 -5.86 8.08 4.03
C PHE A 61 -7.36 8.29 4.19
N ASP A 62 -8.01 7.33 4.83
CA ASP A 62 -9.41 7.41 5.22
C ASP A 62 -9.51 7.38 6.75
N PRO A 63 -9.98 8.47 7.40
CA PRO A 63 -10.10 8.54 8.86
C PRO A 63 -11.14 7.58 9.44
N SER A 64 -12.01 6.99 8.60
CA SER A 64 -12.97 5.97 9.03
C SER A 64 -12.37 4.56 9.10
N VAL A 65 -11.19 4.37 8.52
CA VAL A 65 -10.51 3.06 8.46
C VAL A 65 -9.63 2.88 9.70
N SER A 66 -9.83 1.76 10.39
CA SER A 66 -8.99 1.38 11.52
C SER A 66 -7.62 0.84 11.07
N PHE A 67 -6.64 0.87 11.98
CA PHE A 67 -5.32 0.30 11.69
C PHE A 67 -5.39 -1.19 11.34
N SER A 68 -6.26 -1.96 12.01
CA SER A 68 -6.44 -3.39 11.73
C SER A 68 -6.98 -3.66 10.31
N GLU A 69 -7.86 -2.79 9.80
CA GLU A 69 -8.36 -2.89 8.42
C GLU A 69 -7.28 -2.56 7.39
N PHE A 70 -6.49 -1.51 7.65
CA PHE A 70 -5.30 -1.20 6.86
C PHE A 70 -4.32 -2.39 6.84
N GLU A 71 -4.02 -2.98 8.00
CA GLU A 71 -3.12 -4.12 8.14
C GLU A 71 -3.63 -5.36 7.39
N ALA A 72 -4.95 -5.60 7.42
CA ALA A 72 -5.59 -6.68 6.68
C ALA A 72 -5.41 -6.51 5.15
N ARG A 73 -5.64 -5.31 4.62
CA ARG A 73 -5.44 -5.00 3.19
C ARG A 73 -3.97 -5.10 2.79
N ALA A 74 -3.08 -4.55 3.60
CA ALA A 74 -1.64 -4.66 3.42
C ALA A 74 -1.18 -6.12 3.38
N SER A 75 -1.70 -6.96 4.29
CA SER A 75 -1.44 -8.39 4.32
C SER A 75 -1.98 -9.13 3.09
N GLU A 76 -3.18 -8.79 2.63
CA GLU A 76 -3.78 -9.36 1.43
C GLU A 76 -2.98 -9.00 0.17
N HIS A 77 -2.54 -7.74 0.06
CA HIS A 77 -1.67 -7.28 -1.01
C HIS A 77 -0.40 -8.12 -1.12
N ILE A 78 0.25 -8.45 0.01
CA ILE A 78 1.42 -9.35 0.03
C ILE A 78 1.05 -10.75 -0.43
N LYS A 79 -0.05 -11.32 0.08
CA LYS A 79 -0.47 -12.67 -0.32
C LYS A 79 -0.69 -12.75 -1.84
N ASN A 80 -1.25 -11.71 -2.45
CA ASN A 80 -1.44 -11.63 -3.90
C ASN A 80 -0.11 -11.50 -4.68
N ILE A 81 0.86 -10.73 -4.17
CA ILE A 81 2.20 -10.68 -4.77
C ILE A 81 2.86 -12.06 -4.71
N LEU A 82 2.77 -12.72 -3.56
CA LEU A 82 3.42 -14.01 -3.33
C LEU A 82 2.74 -15.16 -4.08
N SER A 83 1.42 -15.12 -4.28
CA SER A 83 0.73 -16.10 -5.13
C SER A 83 1.07 -15.95 -6.60
N GLY A 84 1.35 -14.72 -7.06
CA GLY A 84 1.84 -14.45 -8.43
C GLY A 84 3.31 -14.81 -8.65
N LEU A 85 4.11 -14.88 -7.58
CA LEU A 85 5.44 -15.44 -7.62
C LEU A 85 5.29 -16.98 -7.67
N ASN A 86 5.31 -17.55 -8.88
CA ASN A 86 5.60 -18.97 -9.10
C ASN A 86 7.00 -19.26 -8.57
N VAL A 87 7.15 -19.36 -7.25
CA VAL A 87 8.37 -19.82 -6.61
C VAL A 87 8.47 -21.31 -6.95
N PRO A 88 9.45 -21.73 -7.78
CA PRO A 88 9.66 -23.16 -7.96
C PRO A 88 10.02 -23.75 -6.60
N ALA A 89 9.32 -24.83 -6.24
CA ALA A 89 9.49 -25.55 -4.98
C ALA A 89 10.90 -26.13 -4.82
#